data_AF-A0A8K1CEE9-F1
#
_entry.id   AF-A0A8K1CEE9-F1
#
_cell.length_a   1.000
_cell.length_b   1.000
_cell.length_c   1.000
_cell.angle_alpha   90.00
_cell.angle_beta   90.00
_cell.angle_gamma   90.00
#
_symmetry.space_group_name_H-M   'P 1'
#
loop_
_entity.id
_entity.type
_entity.pdbx_description
1 polymer ?
#
loop_
_entity_poly.entity_id
_entity_poly.type
_entity_poly.pdbx_seq_one_letter_code
_entity_poly.pdbx_strand_id
1 'polypeptide(L)'
;MTGQAFTISQRAATFCSVLVLVLHGAYAGSYGYEARQYYRMAKTADLDFYVNQSLGIGLRADYDLSLTLAITGALMTSWHGVAVILALWASLRHRRLLMDAPELGGGIAKLTKRLTRMPSQRKKRGSCLGGCCRVFKSIKDGLVRVRATWREYFTIDGKHYELGAGVRGHVNCYRAGITGRLNDIDSLLETVETSSVSAMRFTHCSTLEMPPRVQTFTNLAMLEVYNSSTIKAWDVDAVLLNRNHPHLGTVWLIRVYNVSRLPAGLLLPGFPAVNVHVCESDLSTLPDDLEARWPQLMVQFAIQRSALVTVPPGFLAVQPLTMSLAGNRLTSLPPGRLGPDFLPLLLSGNPLTALDDSGFVNVLVDVRSTEITEVPLRMTRPSSQFRRFAGVS
;
A
#
# COMPACT_ATOMS: atom_id res chain seq x y z
N MET A 1 -23.99 -32.45 -55.10
CA MET A 1 -23.07 -31.32 -54.84
C MET A 1 -23.33 -30.77 -53.45
N THR A 2 -22.77 -31.40 -52.42
CA THR A 2 -22.96 -31.02 -51.01
C THR A 2 -21.64 -31.30 -50.29
N GLY A 3 -20.97 -30.26 -49.82
CA GLY A 3 -19.74 -30.44 -49.05
C GLY A 3 -18.74 -29.31 -49.26
N GLN A 4 -18.92 -28.20 -48.55
CA GLN A 4 -17.80 -27.31 -48.17
C GLN A 4 -18.14 -26.21 -47.15
N ALA A 5 -19.38 -26.09 -46.68
CA ALA A 5 -19.78 -25.04 -45.73
C ALA A 5 -19.33 -25.24 -44.27
N PHE A 6 -18.69 -26.37 -43.92
CA PHE A 6 -18.49 -26.77 -42.52
C PHE A 6 -17.14 -26.40 -41.87
N THR A 7 -16.21 -25.72 -42.56
CA THR A 7 -14.81 -25.62 -42.10
C THR A 7 -14.42 -24.32 -41.39
N ILE A 8 -15.20 -23.24 -41.53
CA ILE A 8 -14.87 -21.94 -40.90
C ILE A 8 -15.36 -21.90 -39.44
N SER A 9 -16.52 -22.50 -39.14
CA SER A 9 -17.07 -22.50 -37.77
C SER A 9 -16.21 -23.31 -36.79
N GLN A 10 -15.64 -24.44 -37.24
CA GLN A 10 -14.87 -25.33 -36.37
C GLN A 10 -13.53 -24.71 -35.92
N ARG A 11 -12.88 -23.92 -36.79
CA ARG A 11 -11.65 -23.19 -36.43
C ARG A 11 -11.93 -22.06 -35.46
N ALA A 12 -13.04 -21.33 -35.66
CA ALA A 12 -13.47 -20.29 -34.74
C ALA A 12 -13.85 -20.88 -33.36
N ALA A 13 -14.60 -21.99 -33.33
CA ALA A 13 -14.94 -22.70 -32.11
C ALA A 13 -13.69 -23.18 -31.36
N THR A 14 -12.73 -23.79 -32.08
CA THR A 14 -11.46 -24.23 -31.49
C THR A 14 -10.68 -23.06 -30.90
N PHE A 15 -10.62 -21.93 -31.62
CA PHE A 15 -9.95 -20.73 -31.13
C PHE A 15 -10.62 -20.16 -29.86
N CYS A 16 -11.95 -20.06 -29.85
CA CYS A 16 -12.70 -19.63 -28.66
C CYS A 16 -12.47 -20.56 -27.47
N SER A 17 -12.50 -21.89 -27.68
CA SER A 17 -12.25 -22.87 -26.62
C SER A 17 -10.84 -22.75 -26.03
N VAL A 18 -9.83 -22.56 -26.87
CA VAL A 18 -8.44 -22.31 -26.43
C VAL A 18 -8.36 -21.00 -25.66
N LEU A 19 -9.00 -19.94 -26.13
CA LEU A 19 -9.01 -18.65 -25.46
C LEU A 19 -9.65 -18.72 -24.07
N VAL A 20 -10.80 -19.40 -23.94
CA VAL A 20 -11.48 -19.62 -22.66
C VAL A 20 -10.59 -20.39 -21.70
N LEU A 21 -9.90 -21.43 -22.18
CA LEU A 21 -8.97 -22.22 -21.38
C LEU A 21 -7.77 -21.38 -20.90
N VAL A 22 -7.20 -20.56 -21.78
CA VAL A 22 -6.11 -19.63 -21.44
C VAL A 22 -6.56 -18.60 -20.41
N LEU A 23 -7.76 -18.04 -20.55
CA LEU A 23 -8.32 -17.08 -19.59
C LEU A 23 -8.53 -17.74 -18.22
N HIS A 24 -9.12 -18.93 -18.17
CA HIS A 24 -9.31 -19.66 -16.89
C HIS A 24 -7.98 -20.03 -16.24
N GLY A 25 -6.99 -20.44 -17.03
CA GLY A 25 -5.63 -20.69 -16.54
C GLY A 25 -4.97 -19.43 -15.98
N ALA A 26 -5.16 -18.28 -16.64
CA ALA A 26 -4.69 -16.99 -16.15
C ALA A 26 -5.38 -16.61 -14.83
N TYR A 27 -6.72 -16.72 -14.75
CA TYR A 27 -7.47 -16.44 -13.51
C TYR A 27 -7.05 -17.36 -12.35
N ALA A 28 -6.88 -18.66 -12.60
CA ALA A 28 -6.37 -19.58 -11.58
C ALA A 28 -4.99 -19.12 -11.06
N GLY A 29 -4.11 -18.71 -11.98
CA GLY A 29 -2.79 -18.17 -11.66
C GLY A 29 -2.83 -16.87 -10.87
N SER A 30 -3.69 -15.91 -11.21
CA SER A 30 -3.82 -14.62 -10.51
C SER A 30 -4.34 -14.81 -9.10
N TYR A 31 -5.46 -15.51 -8.94
CA TYR A 31 -6.01 -15.78 -7.62
C TYR A 31 -5.04 -16.59 -6.75
N GLY A 32 -4.26 -17.48 -7.36
CA GLY A 32 -3.32 -18.32 -6.61
C GLY A 32 -2.12 -17.54 -6.13
N TYR A 33 -1.67 -16.59 -6.95
CA TYR A 33 -0.64 -15.64 -6.57
C TYR A 33 -1.13 -14.70 -5.47
N GLU A 34 -2.31 -14.10 -5.61
CA GLU A 34 -2.92 -13.22 -4.59
C GLU A 34 -3.12 -13.95 -3.26
N ALA A 35 -3.71 -15.15 -3.27
CA ALA A 35 -3.90 -15.97 -2.09
C ALA A 35 -2.58 -16.24 -1.36
N ARG A 36 -1.51 -16.51 -2.11
CA ARG A 36 -0.16 -16.69 -1.56
C ARG A 36 0.39 -15.40 -0.95
N GLN A 37 0.15 -14.24 -1.55
CA GLN A 37 0.58 -12.96 -0.99
C GLN A 37 -0.17 -12.66 0.31
N TYR A 38 -1.51 -12.77 0.32
CA TYR A 38 -2.31 -12.56 1.52
C TYR A 38 -1.98 -13.56 2.62
N TYR A 39 -1.72 -14.83 2.30
CA TYR A 39 -1.27 -15.82 3.28
C TYR A 39 0.09 -15.48 3.87
N ARG A 40 1.03 -14.97 3.06
CA ARG A 40 2.32 -14.48 3.56
C ARG A 40 2.13 -13.29 4.48
N MET A 41 1.32 -12.31 4.05
CA MET A 41 0.97 -11.12 4.82
C MET A 41 0.23 -11.45 6.12
N ALA A 42 -0.56 -12.52 6.18
CA ALA A 42 -1.20 -12.96 7.42
C ALA A 42 -0.18 -13.60 8.39
N LYS A 43 0.82 -14.33 7.86
CA LYS A 43 1.83 -15.02 8.68
C LYS A 43 2.91 -14.10 9.23
N THR A 44 3.32 -13.12 8.46
CA THR A 44 4.19 -12.04 8.95
C THR A 44 3.28 -11.02 9.62
N ALA A 45 3.58 -10.50 10.80
CA ALA A 45 2.79 -9.43 11.47
C ALA A 45 2.77 -8.08 10.69
N ASP A 46 3.07 -8.14 9.41
CA ASP A 46 3.26 -7.06 8.45
C ASP A 46 1.93 -6.55 7.88
N LEU A 47 0.81 -7.24 8.06
CA LEU A 47 -0.48 -6.73 7.58
C LEU A 47 -0.99 -5.58 8.46
N ASP A 48 -0.95 -5.72 9.79
CA ASP A 48 -1.31 -4.62 10.69
C ASP A 48 -0.35 -3.45 10.48
N PHE A 49 0.94 -3.73 10.26
CA PHE A 49 1.92 -2.72 9.90
C PHE A 49 1.58 -2.07 8.54
N TYR A 50 1.34 -2.85 7.48
CA TYR A 50 1.05 -2.37 6.13
C TYR A 50 -0.33 -1.69 6.00
N VAL A 51 -1.36 -2.12 6.71
CA VAL A 51 -2.69 -1.51 6.72
C VAL A 51 -2.68 -0.23 7.55
N ASN A 52 -2.08 -0.24 8.75
CA ASN A 52 -1.95 0.99 9.54
C ASN A 52 -1.02 1.99 8.85
N GLN A 53 0.07 1.53 8.24
CA GLN A 53 1.02 2.36 7.51
C GLN A 53 0.38 2.85 6.18
N SER A 54 -0.13 1.97 5.33
CA SER A 54 -0.58 2.36 3.98
C SER A 54 -1.99 2.94 3.89
N LEU A 55 -2.87 2.67 4.85
CA LEU A 55 -4.27 3.12 4.82
C LEU A 55 -4.59 4.15 5.92
N GLY A 56 -3.78 4.25 6.98
CA GLY A 56 -3.98 5.25 8.05
C GLY A 56 -5.28 5.10 8.85
N ILE A 57 -6.06 4.08 8.55
CA ILE A 57 -7.27 3.70 9.27
C ILE A 57 -6.78 2.78 10.37
N GLY A 58 -6.94 3.18 11.63
CA GLY A 58 -6.69 2.34 12.81
C GLY A 58 -7.66 1.16 12.93
N LEU A 59 -8.10 0.62 11.79
CA LEU A 59 -8.71 -0.69 11.72
C LEU A 59 -7.58 -1.67 12.04
N ARG A 60 -7.67 -2.28 13.22
CA ARG A 60 -7.09 -3.61 13.43
C ARG A 60 -7.51 -4.42 12.23
N ALA A 61 -6.58 -4.70 11.32
CA ALA A 61 -6.87 -5.59 10.22
C ALA A 61 -6.84 -6.95 10.89
N ASP A 62 -7.95 -7.30 11.55
CA ASP A 62 -8.06 -8.55 12.28
C ASP A 62 -7.50 -9.62 11.36
N TYR A 63 -6.58 -10.42 11.89
CA TYR A 63 -5.92 -11.53 11.19
C TYR A 63 -6.90 -12.34 10.33
N ASP A 64 -8.16 -12.38 10.78
CA ASP A 64 -9.33 -12.90 10.09
C ASP A 64 -9.53 -12.33 8.68
N LEU A 65 -9.41 -11.03 8.41
CA LEU A 65 -9.65 -10.47 7.07
C LEU A 65 -8.64 -10.95 6.03
N SER A 66 -7.34 -10.91 6.33
CA SER A 66 -6.33 -11.40 5.37
C SER A 66 -6.35 -12.90 5.23
N LEU A 67 -6.64 -13.63 6.31
CA LEU A 67 -6.85 -15.06 6.22
C LEU A 67 -8.10 -15.36 5.36
N THR A 68 -9.19 -14.62 5.51
CA THR A 68 -10.40 -14.72 4.70
C THR A 68 -10.12 -14.39 3.24
N LEU A 69 -9.34 -13.35 2.93
CA LEU A 69 -8.93 -13.02 1.57
C LEU A 69 -8.03 -14.11 0.97
N ALA A 70 -7.08 -14.64 1.75
CA ALA A 70 -6.23 -15.76 1.33
C ALA A 70 -7.04 -17.04 1.06
N ILE A 71 -7.99 -17.38 1.94
CA ILE A 71 -8.88 -18.53 1.78
C ILE A 71 -9.78 -18.34 0.56
N THR A 72 -10.40 -17.17 0.41
CA THR A 72 -11.26 -16.86 -0.75
C THR A 72 -10.47 -16.96 -2.05
N GLY A 73 -9.27 -16.38 -2.10
CA GLY A 73 -8.38 -16.49 -3.26
C GLY A 73 -8.02 -17.94 -3.57
N ALA A 74 -7.67 -18.74 -2.55
CA ALA A 74 -7.33 -20.16 -2.72
C ALA A 74 -8.53 -21.00 -3.22
N LEU A 75 -9.75 -20.69 -2.77
CA LEU A 75 -10.98 -21.32 -3.26
C LEU A 75 -11.23 -20.97 -4.74
N MET A 76 -11.09 -19.70 -5.12
CA MET A 76 -11.25 -19.26 -6.51
C MET A 76 -10.20 -19.89 -7.43
N THR A 77 -8.94 -19.97 -7.00
CA THR A 77 -7.88 -20.71 -7.71
C THR A 77 -8.25 -22.16 -7.92
N SER A 78 -8.74 -22.83 -6.87
CA SER A 78 -9.11 -24.24 -6.92
C SER A 78 -10.26 -24.46 -7.90
N TRP A 79 -11.28 -23.61 -7.88
CA TRP A 79 -12.42 -23.71 -8.80
C TRP A 79 -12.00 -23.54 -10.27
N HIS A 80 -11.23 -22.50 -10.58
CA HIS A 80 -10.72 -22.29 -11.94
C HIS A 80 -9.74 -23.39 -12.37
N GLY A 81 -8.90 -23.88 -11.46
CA GLY A 81 -7.98 -25.00 -11.71
C GLY A 81 -8.72 -26.29 -12.04
N VAL A 82 -9.77 -26.63 -11.29
CA VAL A 82 -10.63 -27.79 -11.57
C VAL A 82 -11.32 -27.63 -12.93
N ALA A 83 -11.85 -26.45 -13.26
CA ALA A 83 -12.46 -26.20 -14.57
C ALA A 83 -11.47 -26.43 -15.73
N VAL A 84 -10.22 -25.96 -15.59
CA VAL A 84 -9.15 -26.19 -16.58
C VAL A 84 -8.81 -27.67 -16.71
N ILE A 85 -8.65 -28.39 -15.59
CA ILE A 85 -8.33 -29.83 -15.57
C ILE A 85 -9.46 -30.63 -16.22
N LEU A 86 -10.73 -30.35 -15.88
CA LEU A 86 -11.88 -31.03 -16.46
C LEU A 86 -11.99 -30.77 -17.96
N ALA A 87 -11.80 -29.53 -18.41
CA ALA A 87 -11.82 -29.18 -19.83
C ALA A 87 -10.69 -29.88 -20.61
N LEU A 88 -9.47 -29.94 -20.04
CA LEU A 88 -8.34 -30.66 -20.63
C LEU A 88 -8.59 -32.17 -20.66
N TRP A 89 -9.09 -32.74 -19.57
CA TRP A 89 -9.38 -34.18 -19.47
C TRP A 89 -10.45 -34.62 -20.47
N ALA A 90 -11.56 -33.86 -20.55
CA ALA A 90 -12.59 -34.07 -21.57
C ALA A 90 -12.00 -33.96 -22.98
N SER A 91 -11.15 -32.97 -23.21
CA SER A 91 -10.52 -32.77 -24.51
C SER A 91 -9.60 -33.94 -24.92
N LEU A 92 -8.85 -34.50 -23.98
CA LEU A 92 -8.01 -35.68 -24.18
C LEU A 92 -8.84 -36.93 -24.44
N ARG A 93 -9.88 -37.16 -23.63
CA ARG A 93 -10.77 -38.34 -23.75
C ARG A 93 -11.44 -38.41 -25.12
N HIS A 94 -11.87 -37.28 -25.65
CA HIS A 94 -12.59 -37.21 -26.93
C HIS A 94 -11.70 -36.85 -28.13
N ARG A 95 -10.38 -36.66 -27.91
CA ARG A 95 -9.39 -36.24 -28.92
C ARG A 95 -9.82 -34.97 -29.69
N ARG A 96 -10.61 -34.10 -29.04
CA ARG A 96 -11.15 -32.83 -29.58
C ARG A 96 -11.33 -31.85 -28.43
N LEU A 97 -11.01 -30.58 -28.63
CA LEU A 97 -11.25 -29.52 -27.65
C LEU A 97 -12.76 -29.36 -27.41
N LEU A 98 -13.27 -29.92 -26.32
CA LEU A 98 -14.68 -29.90 -25.95
C LEU A 98 -14.93 -28.79 -24.94
N MET A 99 -15.29 -27.61 -25.44
CA MET A 99 -16.11 -26.63 -24.70
C MET A 99 -17.52 -26.54 -25.30
N ASP A 100 -17.79 -27.25 -26.39
CA ASP A 100 -19.12 -27.38 -26.98
C ASP A 100 -19.93 -28.38 -26.14
N ALA A 101 -20.63 -27.90 -25.12
CA ALA A 101 -21.76 -28.62 -24.53
C ALA A 101 -23.04 -28.14 -25.23
N PRO A 102 -23.64 -28.91 -26.16
CA PRO A 102 -24.89 -28.52 -26.80
C PRO A 102 -26.10 -28.63 -25.86
N GLU A 103 -25.98 -29.33 -24.73
CA GLU A 103 -27.14 -29.65 -23.88
C GLU A 103 -27.55 -28.57 -22.88
N LEU A 104 -26.73 -27.53 -22.65
CA LEU A 104 -27.17 -26.33 -21.90
C LEU A 104 -27.82 -25.25 -22.81
N GLY A 105 -27.81 -25.45 -24.13
CA GLY A 105 -28.11 -24.42 -25.14
C GLY A 105 -29.58 -24.27 -25.57
N GLY A 106 -30.51 -25.02 -24.97
CA GLY A 106 -31.93 -25.00 -25.35
C GLY A 106 -32.61 -23.63 -25.19
N GLY A 107 -32.12 -22.77 -24.30
CA GLY A 107 -32.67 -21.44 -24.05
C GLY A 107 -32.15 -20.33 -24.97
N ILE A 108 -30.87 -20.38 -25.37
CA ILE A 108 -30.19 -19.25 -26.04
C ILE A 108 -30.36 -19.31 -27.57
N ALA A 109 -30.54 -20.51 -28.15
CA ALA A 109 -30.70 -20.69 -29.60
C ALA A 109 -31.99 -20.06 -30.19
N LYS A 110 -32.98 -19.71 -29.37
CA LYS A 110 -34.18 -18.99 -29.80
C LYS A 110 -33.93 -17.50 -30.05
N LEU A 111 -32.92 -16.89 -29.42
CA LEU A 111 -32.68 -15.43 -29.50
C LEU A 111 -31.86 -15.04 -30.73
N THR A 112 -30.91 -15.88 -31.15
CA THR A 112 -29.94 -15.57 -32.22
C THR A 112 -30.46 -15.79 -33.64
N LYS A 113 -31.58 -16.49 -33.81
CA LYS A 113 -32.17 -16.78 -35.14
C LYS A 113 -32.75 -15.55 -35.85
N ARG A 114 -32.83 -14.38 -35.18
CA ARG A 114 -33.45 -13.17 -35.74
C ARG A 114 -32.50 -12.15 -36.35
N LEU A 115 -31.16 -12.26 -36.21
CA LEU A 115 -30.30 -11.09 -36.42
C LEU A 115 -29.34 -11.05 -37.60
N THR A 116 -29.12 -12.08 -38.42
CA THR A 116 -28.17 -11.90 -39.54
C THR A 116 -28.50 -12.71 -40.78
N ARG A 117 -29.16 -12.04 -41.74
CA ARG A 117 -29.07 -12.31 -43.18
C ARG A 117 -28.23 -11.19 -43.80
N MET A 118 -27.07 -11.50 -44.38
CA MET A 118 -26.45 -10.82 -45.53
C MET A 118 -25.20 -11.58 -46.02
N PRO A 119 -24.78 -11.39 -47.30
CA PRO A 119 -24.21 -12.47 -48.12
C PRO A 119 -22.68 -12.48 -48.25
N SER A 120 -22.19 -13.65 -48.70
CA SER A 120 -20.80 -14.05 -48.81
C SER A 120 -20.02 -13.40 -49.97
N GLN A 121 -18.75 -13.07 -49.73
CA GLN A 121 -17.74 -12.96 -50.79
C GLN A 121 -16.53 -13.89 -50.55
N ARG A 122 -15.88 -14.26 -51.67
CA ARG A 122 -15.13 -15.50 -51.87
C ARG A 122 -13.66 -15.21 -52.22
N LYS A 123 -12.76 -15.98 -51.56
CA LYS A 123 -11.40 -16.44 -51.96
C LYS A 123 -10.24 -15.43 -52.16
N LYS A 124 -9.10 -15.74 -51.51
CA LYS A 124 -7.89 -16.29 -52.18
C LYS A 124 -6.99 -17.07 -51.21
N ARG A 125 -6.39 -18.16 -51.71
CA ARG A 125 -5.53 -19.14 -51.03
C ARG A 125 -4.07 -18.79 -51.38
N GLY A 126 -3.16 -18.83 -50.39
CA GLY A 126 -1.71 -18.72 -50.62
C GLY A 126 -0.88 -19.21 -49.42
N SER A 127 -0.07 -20.24 -49.66
CA SER A 127 1.11 -20.77 -48.94
C SER A 127 1.10 -20.85 -47.40
N CYS A 128 0.81 -22.06 -46.90
CA CYS A 128 1.28 -22.56 -45.60
C CYS A 128 2.78 -22.86 -45.67
N LEU A 129 3.60 -22.22 -44.84
CA LEU A 129 4.71 -22.84 -44.07
C LEU A 129 5.56 -21.77 -43.33
N GLY A 130 5.46 -20.49 -43.68
CA GLY A 130 6.09 -19.38 -42.93
C GLY A 130 5.25 -18.80 -41.77
N GLY A 131 4.06 -19.36 -41.51
CA GLY A 131 3.09 -18.86 -40.53
C GLY A 131 3.31 -19.38 -39.11
N CYS A 132 3.65 -20.66 -38.94
CA CYS A 132 3.80 -21.26 -37.60
C CYS A 132 4.92 -20.61 -36.78
N CYS A 133 6.10 -20.36 -37.37
CA CYS A 133 7.20 -19.69 -36.65
C CYS A 133 6.88 -18.23 -36.29
N ARG A 134 6.09 -17.52 -37.11
CA ARG A 134 5.62 -16.16 -36.82
C ARG A 134 4.60 -16.14 -35.68
N VAL A 135 3.70 -17.12 -35.64
CA VAL A 135 2.70 -17.28 -34.56
C VAL A 135 3.39 -17.62 -33.25
N PHE A 136 4.35 -18.55 -33.23
CA PHE A 136 5.08 -18.90 -32.00
C PHE A 136 5.92 -17.73 -31.45
N LYS A 137 6.58 -16.95 -32.33
CA LYS A 137 7.32 -15.75 -31.91
C LYS A 137 6.37 -14.68 -31.33
N SER A 138 5.23 -14.45 -31.99
CA SER A 138 4.20 -13.52 -31.51
C SER A 138 3.58 -13.94 -30.17
N ILE A 139 3.41 -15.24 -29.92
CA ILE A 139 2.91 -15.76 -28.64
C ILE A 139 3.97 -15.58 -27.54
N LYS A 140 5.25 -15.87 -27.82
CA LYS A 140 6.34 -15.67 -26.86
C LYS A 140 6.50 -14.19 -26.49
N ASP A 141 6.49 -13.30 -27.48
CA ASP A 141 6.59 -11.86 -27.26
C ASP A 141 5.36 -11.32 -26.51
N GLY A 142 4.17 -11.88 -26.80
CA GLY A 142 2.94 -11.62 -26.06
C GLY A 142 3.03 -12.06 -24.59
N LEU A 143 3.53 -13.28 -24.33
CA LEU A 143 3.70 -13.81 -22.97
C LEU A 143 4.74 -13.03 -22.15
N VAL A 144 5.81 -12.54 -22.79
CA VAL A 144 6.80 -11.67 -22.14
C VAL A 144 6.18 -10.32 -21.76
N ARG A 145 5.37 -9.72 -22.65
CA ARG A 145 4.64 -8.48 -22.34
C ARG A 145 3.61 -8.70 -21.24
N VAL A 146 2.80 -9.76 -21.33
CA VAL A 146 1.84 -10.13 -20.28
C VAL A 146 2.57 -10.35 -18.95
N ARG A 147 3.72 -11.03 -18.91
CA ARG A 147 4.51 -11.21 -17.68
C ARG A 147 5.12 -9.90 -17.15
N ALA A 148 5.46 -8.95 -18.01
CA ALA A 148 5.94 -7.64 -17.61
C ALA A 148 4.80 -6.79 -17.03
N THR A 149 3.67 -6.71 -17.75
CA THR A 149 2.45 -6.03 -17.29
C THR A 149 1.89 -6.66 -16.03
N TRP A 150 1.92 -8.00 -15.90
CA TRP A 150 1.49 -8.72 -14.71
C TRP A 150 2.36 -8.41 -13.50
N ARG A 151 3.68 -8.31 -13.69
CA ARG A 151 4.59 -7.89 -12.62
C ARG A 151 4.32 -6.43 -12.23
N GLU A 152 4.16 -5.53 -13.20
CA GLU A 152 3.85 -4.12 -12.94
C GLU A 152 2.48 -3.94 -12.26
N TYR A 153 1.50 -4.81 -12.54
CA TYR A 153 0.15 -4.66 -12.03
C TYR A 153 -0.02 -5.30 -10.64
N PHE A 154 0.58 -6.47 -10.39
CA PHE A 154 0.35 -7.29 -9.18
C PHE A 154 1.54 -7.34 -8.19
N THR A 155 2.60 -6.58 -8.40
CA THR A 155 3.57 -6.33 -7.32
C THR A 155 2.94 -5.48 -6.23
N ILE A 156 3.52 -5.50 -5.02
CA ILE A 156 3.08 -4.65 -3.89
C ILE A 156 3.07 -3.16 -4.29
N ASP A 157 3.97 -2.75 -5.19
CA ASP A 157 4.02 -1.40 -5.76
C ASP A 157 3.18 -1.22 -7.05
N GLY A 158 2.35 -2.20 -7.40
CA GLY A 158 1.63 -2.25 -8.67
C GLY A 158 0.27 -1.57 -8.65
N LYS A 159 -0.19 -1.11 -9.83
CA LYS A 159 -1.44 -0.36 -10.03
C LYS A 159 -2.71 -1.07 -9.51
N HIS A 160 -2.69 -2.38 -9.33
CA HIS A 160 -3.82 -3.13 -8.77
C HIS A 160 -4.10 -2.75 -7.31
N TYR A 161 -3.05 -2.56 -6.51
CA TYR A 161 -3.18 -2.08 -5.13
C TYR A 161 -3.46 -0.57 -5.07
N GLU A 162 -3.18 0.18 -6.14
CA GLU A 162 -3.62 1.58 -6.31
C GLU A 162 -5.13 1.71 -6.61
N LEU A 163 -5.81 0.64 -7.05
CA LEU A 163 -7.26 0.64 -7.31
C LEU A 163 -8.09 0.21 -6.10
N GLY A 164 -7.48 -0.46 -5.11
CA GLY A 164 -8.12 -0.87 -3.85
C GLY A 164 -8.04 0.18 -2.73
N ALA A 165 -7.10 1.11 -2.84
CA ALA A 165 -7.03 2.33 -2.02
C ALA A 165 -7.53 3.49 -2.89
N GLY A 166 -8.29 4.45 -2.35
CA GLY A 166 -8.90 5.53 -3.13
C GLY A 166 -7.91 6.35 -4.00
N VAL A 167 -8.45 7.23 -4.84
CA VAL A 167 -7.65 8.01 -5.81
C VAL A 167 -6.49 8.69 -5.10
N ARG A 168 -5.26 8.47 -5.60
CA ARG A 168 -4.04 9.04 -5.03
C ARG A 168 -3.59 10.23 -5.87
N GLY A 169 -3.49 11.41 -5.24
CA GLY A 169 -2.81 12.56 -5.81
C GLY A 169 -1.30 12.41 -5.63
N HIS A 170 -0.52 12.71 -6.68
CA HIS A 170 0.94 12.67 -6.61
C HIS A 170 1.55 13.83 -7.39
N VAL A 171 2.26 14.70 -6.69
CA VAL A 171 3.10 15.75 -7.26
C VAL A 171 4.55 15.29 -7.15
N ASN A 172 5.15 14.95 -8.29
CA ASN A 172 6.57 14.65 -8.39
C ASN A 172 7.30 15.82 -9.07
N CYS A 173 7.91 16.69 -8.26
CA CYS A 173 8.53 17.92 -8.73
C CYS A 173 9.64 17.66 -9.76
N TYR A 174 10.49 16.66 -9.51
CA TYR A 174 11.55 16.25 -10.45
C TYR A 174 10.98 15.82 -11.82
N ARG A 175 9.93 14.99 -11.84
CA ARG A 175 9.30 14.55 -13.10
C ARG A 175 8.57 15.67 -13.82
N ALA A 176 7.98 16.60 -13.07
CA ALA A 176 7.29 17.76 -13.61
C ALA A 176 8.25 18.88 -14.06
N GLY A 177 9.55 18.78 -13.76
CA GLY A 177 10.53 19.81 -14.10
C GLY A 177 10.38 21.09 -13.27
N ILE A 178 9.78 21.00 -12.08
CA ILE A 178 9.54 22.12 -11.17
C ILE A 178 10.32 21.92 -9.86
N THR A 179 10.51 22.97 -9.07
CA THR A 179 11.22 22.88 -7.79
C THR A 179 10.29 22.67 -6.58
N GLY A 180 8.99 22.91 -6.76
CA GLY A 180 7.98 22.82 -5.72
C GLY A 180 7.49 24.16 -5.17
N ARG A 181 7.64 25.24 -5.95
CA ARG A 181 7.07 26.55 -5.60
C ARG A 181 5.55 26.51 -5.62
N LEU A 182 4.94 27.42 -4.86
CA LEU A 182 3.50 27.48 -4.65
C LEU A 182 2.71 27.46 -5.96
N ASN A 183 3.01 28.39 -6.88
CA ASN A 183 2.27 28.51 -8.14
C ASN A 183 2.40 27.24 -9.00
N ASP A 184 3.58 26.64 -9.06
CA ASP A 184 3.83 25.44 -9.86
C ASP A 184 3.01 24.25 -9.33
N ILE A 185 2.99 24.09 -8.00
CA ILE A 185 2.22 23.02 -7.36
C ILE A 185 0.72 23.30 -7.48
N ASP A 186 0.27 24.53 -7.23
CA ASP A 186 -1.15 24.86 -7.26
C ASP A 186 -1.75 24.62 -8.66
N SER A 187 -1.04 25.01 -9.72
CA SER A 187 -1.45 24.74 -11.11
C SER A 187 -1.55 23.25 -11.43
N LEU A 188 -0.71 22.39 -10.83
CA LEU A 188 -0.85 20.94 -10.98
C LEU A 188 -2.11 20.42 -10.26
N LEU A 189 -2.37 20.95 -9.07
CA LEU A 189 -3.50 20.53 -8.24
C LEU A 189 -4.86 21.09 -8.72
N GLU A 190 -4.88 22.15 -9.53
CA GLU A 190 -6.10 22.70 -10.13
C GLU A 190 -6.88 21.67 -10.96
N THR A 191 -6.18 20.74 -11.59
CA THR A 191 -6.79 19.71 -12.44
C THR A 191 -7.31 18.51 -11.65
N VAL A 192 -7.06 18.47 -10.35
CA VAL A 192 -7.36 17.32 -9.48
C VAL A 192 -8.73 17.49 -8.84
N GLU A 193 -9.61 16.52 -9.06
CA GLU A 193 -10.91 16.46 -8.39
C GLU A 193 -10.70 16.19 -6.89
N THR A 194 -10.82 17.24 -6.07
CA THR A 194 -10.37 17.22 -4.68
C THR A 194 -11.16 16.28 -3.79
N SER A 195 -12.43 16.04 -4.13
CA SER A 195 -13.32 15.10 -3.44
C SER A 195 -12.94 13.64 -3.69
N SER A 196 -12.20 13.34 -4.75
CA SER A 196 -11.83 11.95 -5.07
C SER A 196 -10.57 11.48 -4.35
N VAL A 197 -9.70 12.42 -3.95
CA VAL A 197 -8.36 12.10 -3.45
C VAL A 197 -8.38 11.64 -2.01
N SER A 198 -7.96 10.40 -1.77
CA SER A 198 -7.82 9.84 -0.42
C SER A 198 -6.38 9.82 0.10
N ALA A 199 -5.39 10.01 -0.78
CA ALA A 199 -4.00 10.13 -0.37
C ALA A 199 -3.25 11.12 -1.27
N MET A 200 -2.45 12.00 -0.68
CA MET A 200 -1.66 13.00 -1.41
C MET A 200 -0.17 12.83 -1.12
N ARG A 201 0.65 12.84 -2.17
CA ARG A 201 2.11 12.76 -2.05
C ARG A 201 2.81 13.92 -2.75
N PHE A 202 3.77 14.53 -2.06
CA PHE A 202 4.70 15.51 -2.62
C PHE A 202 6.11 14.92 -2.59
N THR A 203 6.71 14.68 -3.75
CA THR A 203 7.99 13.96 -3.82
C THR A 203 9.02 14.69 -4.66
N HIS A 204 10.28 14.65 -4.22
CA HIS A 204 11.42 15.23 -4.97
C HIS A 204 11.31 16.73 -5.20
N CYS A 205 10.71 17.46 -4.26
CA CYS A 205 10.59 18.91 -4.31
C CYS A 205 11.76 19.54 -3.55
N SER A 206 12.59 20.32 -4.24
CA SER A 206 13.77 20.92 -3.61
C SER A 206 13.41 22.09 -2.68
N THR A 207 12.32 22.79 -2.99
CA THR A 207 11.81 23.93 -2.22
C THR A 207 10.29 23.86 -2.11
N LEU A 208 9.77 22.91 -1.32
CA LEU A 208 8.34 22.69 -1.19
C LEU A 208 7.66 23.89 -0.50
N GLU A 209 6.70 24.50 -1.18
CA GLU A 209 5.75 25.48 -0.65
C GLU A 209 4.36 24.85 -0.68
N MET A 210 3.83 24.47 0.49
CA MET A 210 2.56 23.77 0.60
C MET A 210 1.38 24.69 0.20
N PRO A 211 0.57 24.34 -0.81
CA PRO A 211 -0.50 25.21 -1.27
C PRO A 211 -1.71 25.20 -0.33
N PRO A 212 -2.40 26.34 -0.14
CA PRO A 212 -3.67 26.41 0.60
C PRO A 212 -4.76 25.46 0.08
N ARG A 213 -4.71 25.14 -1.22
CA ARG A 213 -5.60 24.15 -1.86
C ARG A 213 -5.54 22.78 -1.20
N VAL A 214 -4.48 22.45 -0.46
CA VAL A 214 -4.45 21.22 0.34
C VAL A 214 -5.67 21.10 1.27
N GLN A 215 -6.23 22.22 1.73
CA GLN A 215 -7.41 22.25 2.61
C GLN A 215 -8.72 21.81 1.93
N THR A 216 -8.75 21.71 0.60
CA THR A 216 -9.96 21.35 -0.16
C THR A 216 -10.10 19.85 -0.41
N PHE A 217 -9.09 19.04 -0.06
CA PHE A 217 -9.15 17.58 -0.19
C PHE A 217 -9.90 16.95 0.99
N THR A 218 -11.23 16.97 0.94
CA THR A 218 -12.09 16.55 2.07
C THR A 218 -11.99 15.07 2.42
N ASN A 219 -11.65 14.22 1.44
CA ASN A 219 -11.50 12.78 1.63
C ASN A 219 -10.06 12.34 1.90
N LEU A 220 -9.14 13.29 2.10
CA LEU A 220 -7.74 13.01 2.35
C LEU A 220 -7.58 12.20 3.64
N ALA A 221 -7.07 10.98 3.52
CA ALA A 221 -6.76 10.08 4.63
C ALA A 221 -5.26 10.02 4.97
N MET A 222 -4.41 10.33 3.98
CA MET A 222 -2.95 10.28 4.12
C MET A 222 -2.28 11.43 3.37
N LEU A 223 -1.32 12.10 4.02
CA LEU A 223 -0.42 13.05 3.39
C LEU A 223 1.03 12.61 3.55
N GLU A 224 1.79 12.58 2.46
CA GLU A 224 3.20 12.24 2.49
C GLU A 224 4.05 13.29 1.77
N VAL A 225 5.13 13.72 2.42
CA VAL A 225 6.23 14.46 1.83
C VAL A 225 7.46 13.56 1.84
N TYR A 226 7.98 13.23 0.65
CA TYR A 226 9.09 12.29 0.48
C TYR A 226 10.24 12.91 -0.28
N ASN A 227 11.47 12.71 0.22
CA ASN A 227 12.72 13.06 -0.44
C ASN A 227 12.72 14.50 -0.97
N SER A 228 12.43 15.45 -0.08
CA SER A 228 12.34 16.87 -0.38
C SER A 228 13.37 17.62 0.44
N SER A 229 14.20 18.45 -0.19
CA SER A 229 15.36 19.01 0.49
C SER A 229 15.04 20.17 1.43
N THR A 230 13.88 20.83 1.28
CA THR A 230 13.44 21.92 2.16
C THR A 230 11.92 22.07 2.06
N ILE A 231 11.25 22.20 3.22
CA ILE A 231 9.89 22.77 3.30
C ILE A 231 10.09 24.27 3.53
N LYS A 232 9.96 25.05 2.45
CA LYS A 232 10.21 26.49 2.49
C LYS A 232 9.03 27.26 3.07
N ALA A 233 7.82 26.82 2.77
CA ALA A 233 6.59 27.38 3.34
C ALA A 233 5.58 26.26 3.56
N TRP A 234 5.01 26.22 4.75
CA TRP A 234 3.83 25.43 5.07
C TRP A 234 3.19 26.08 6.29
N ASP A 235 2.51 27.18 5.99
CA ASP A 235 1.98 28.10 6.96
C ASP A 235 0.51 27.77 7.31
N VAL A 236 -0.11 28.65 8.09
CA VAL A 236 -1.47 28.49 8.60
C VAL A 236 -2.55 28.51 7.51
N ASP A 237 -2.23 29.03 6.33
CA ASP A 237 -3.08 29.03 5.14
C ASP A 237 -3.10 27.66 4.43
N ALA A 238 -2.20 26.75 4.76
CA ALA A 238 -2.19 25.35 4.34
C ALA A 238 -2.30 24.39 5.54
N VAL A 239 -3.05 24.80 6.57
CA VAL A 239 -3.23 24.02 7.80
C VAL A 239 -4.08 22.77 7.56
N LEU A 240 -3.68 21.66 8.19
CA LEU A 240 -4.48 20.44 8.20
C LEU A 240 -5.36 20.39 9.46
N LEU A 241 -6.64 20.68 9.32
CA LEU A 241 -7.60 20.65 10.42
C LEU A 241 -8.67 19.59 10.20
N ASN A 242 -9.16 18.99 11.29
CA ASN A 242 -10.21 17.97 11.26
C ASN A 242 -11.48 18.43 10.52
N ARG A 243 -11.84 19.72 10.63
CA ARG A 243 -13.00 20.29 9.93
C ARG A 243 -12.86 20.23 8.39
N ASN A 244 -11.63 20.29 7.88
CA ASN A 244 -11.30 20.25 6.46
C ASN A 244 -10.96 18.83 6.02
N HIS A 245 -10.39 18.02 6.92
CA HIS A 245 -9.91 16.66 6.66
C HIS A 245 -10.40 15.67 7.73
N PRO A 246 -11.71 15.36 7.77
CA PRO A 246 -12.28 14.46 8.79
C PRO A 246 -11.76 13.02 8.70
N HIS A 247 -11.12 12.66 7.60
CA HIS A 247 -10.59 11.32 7.36
C HIS A 247 -9.06 11.24 7.48
N LEU A 248 -8.37 12.36 7.69
CA LEU A 248 -6.91 12.38 7.72
C LEU A 248 -6.38 11.69 8.98
N GLY A 249 -5.85 10.49 8.78
CA GLY A 249 -5.28 9.66 9.85
C GLY A 249 -3.75 9.67 9.87
N THR A 250 -3.09 9.93 8.73
CA THR A 250 -1.65 9.72 8.60
C THR A 250 -0.92 10.87 7.93
N VAL A 251 0.19 11.31 8.54
CA VAL A 251 1.14 12.26 7.94
C VAL A 251 2.56 11.70 8.00
N TRP A 252 3.24 11.72 6.85
CA TRP A 252 4.62 11.28 6.70
C TRP A 252 5.53 12.39 6.17
N LEU A 253 6.64 12.62 6.86
CA LEU A 253 7.75 13.47 6.43
C LEU A 253 9.00 12.58 6.37
N ILE A 254 9.32 12.07 5.19
CA ILE A 254 10.39 11.08 5.01
C ILE A 254 11.49 11.67 4.12
N ARG A 255 12.75 11.63 4.55
CA ARG A 255 13.87 12.25 3.80
C ARG A 255 13.61 13.72 3.52
N VAL A 256 13.15 14.42 4.55
CA VAL A 256 12.89 15.86 4.51
C VAL A 256 13.98 16.57 5.30
N TYR A 257 14.77 17.39 4.62
CA TYR A 257 15.91 18.09 5.22
C TYR A 257 15.67 19.61 5.26
N ASN A 258 16.55 20.35 5.95
CA ASN A 258 16.42 21.78 6.24
C ASN A 258 15.11 22.14 6.96
N VAL A 259 14.64 21.25 7.84
CA VAL A 259 13.40 21.40 8.63
C VAL A 259 13.71 21.08 10.09
N SER A 260 14.39 22.01 10.77
CA SER A 260 14.76 21.86 12.18
C SER A 260 13.57 21.90 13.16
N ARG A 261 12.41 22.38 12.69
CA ARG A 261 11.14 22.49 13.42
C ARG A 261 9.99 22.01 12.56
N LEU A 262 8.95 21.47 13.20
CA LEU A 262 7.70 21.13 12.51
C LEU A 262 7.07 22.37 11.87
N PRO A 263 6.52 22.27 10.64
CA PRO A 263 5.89 23.41 9.98
C PRO A 263 4.61 23.88 10.68
N ALA A 264 4.31 25.17 10.57
CA ALA A 264 3.17 25.79 11.26
C ALA A 264 1.81 25.19 10.86
N GLY A 265 1.66 24.74 9.61
CA GLY A 265 0.46 24.06 9.12
C GLY A 265 0.14 22.72 9.81
N LEU A 266 1.09 22.16 10.57
CA LEU A 266 0.90 20.96 11.40
C LEU A 266 0.71 21.27 12.90
N LEU A 267 0.77 22.54 13.31
CA LEU A 267 0.85 22.94 14.71
C LEU A 267 -0.40 23.65 15.23
N LEU A 268 -1.47 23.74 14.46
CA LEU A 268 -2.72 24.33 14.97
C LEU A 268 -3.57 23.29 15.71
N PRO A 269 -4.26 23.69 16.80
CA PRO A 269 -5.21 22.83 17.50
C PRO A 269 -6.28 22.29 16.55
N GLY A 270 -6.59 20.99 16.67
CA GLY A 270 -7.54 20.30 15.80
C GLY A 270 -6.89 19.65 14.58
N PHE A 271 -5.56 19.50 14.58
CA PHE A 271 -4.86 18.59 13.67
C PHE A 271 -5.37 17.15 13.86
N PRO A 272 -5.85 16.46 12.80
CA PRO A 272 -6.60 15.21 12.97
C PRO A 272 -5.75 13.93 12.95
N ALA A 273 -4.50 13.98 12.48
CA ALA A 273 -3.73 12.76 12.24
C ALA A 273 -3.34 12.04 13.53
N VAL A 274 -3.62 10.75 13.57
CA VAL A 274 -3.30 9.85 14.70
C VAL A 274 -2.02 9.03 14.45
N ASN A 275 -1.51 9.05 13.21
CA ASN A 275 -0.23 8.47 12.82
C ASN A 275 0.66 9.57 12.25
N VAL A 276 1.75 9.91 12.94
CA VAL A 276 2.73 10.89 12.45
C VAL A 276 4.13 10.30 12.44
N HIS A 277 4.77 10.36 11.26
CA HIS A 277 6.12 9.84 11.08
C HIS A 277 7.02 10.90 10.46
N VAL A 278 8.12 11.21 11.15
CA VAL A 278 9.24 11.99 10.61
C VAL A 278 10.46 11.07 10.58
N CYS A 279 10.93 10.73 9.39
CA CYS A 279 11.99 9.73 9.23
C CYS A 279 13.11 10.25 8.34
N GLU A 280 14.37 10.06 8.74
CA GLU A 280 15.54 10.50 7.98
C GLU A 280 15.48 12.01 7.70
N SER A 281 15.51 12.82 8.75
CA SER A 281 15.35 14.27 8.69
C SER A 281 16.43 14.97 9.51
N ASP A 282 16.45 16.30 9.51
CA ASP A 282 17.25 17.14 10.40
C ASP A 282 16.39 17.84 11.47
N LEU A 283 15.15 17.38 11.68
CA LEU A 283 14.28 17.84 12.77
C LEU A 283 15.01 17.69 14.11
N SER A 284 15.21 18.81 14.80
CA SER A 284 16.02 18.88 16.02
C SER A 284 15.25 19.33 17.26
N THR A 285 14.05 19.90 17.07
CA THR A 285 13.23 20.42 18.15
C THR A 285 11.74 20.14 17.93
N LEU A 286 11.02 19.96 19.03
CA LEU A 286 9.56 19.84 19.09
C LEU A 286 8.98 20.96 19.96
N PRO A 287 7.74 21.41 19.70
CA PRO A 287 7.05 22.35 20.57
C PRO A 287 6.72 21.74 21.94
N ASP A 288 6.81 22.54 23.01
CA ASP A 288 6.51 22.08 24.38
C ASP A 288 5.03 21.75 24.60
N ASP A 289 4.15 22.40 23.83
CA ASP A 289 2.69 22.29 23.93
C ASP A 289 2.09 21.38 22.84
N LEU A 290 2.89 20.44 22.30
CA LEU A 290 2.46 19.52 21.24
C LEU A 290 1.22 18.71 21.66
N GLU A 291 1.15 18.31 22.93
CA GLU A 291 0.01 17.62 23.54
C GLU A 291 -1.30 18.42 23.44
N ALA A 292 -1.24 19.75 23.51
CA ALA A 292 -2.42 20.60 23.43
C ALA A 292 -2.86 20.82 21.97
N ARG A 293 -1.96 20.59 21.00
CA ARG A 293 -2.19 20.83 19.56
C ARG A 293 -2.63 19.57 18.83
N TRP A 294 -2.05 18.41 19.17
CA TRP A 294 -2.27 17.13 18.50
C TRP A 294 -3.30 16.26 19.23
N PRO A 295 -3.88 15.25 18.55
CA PRO A 295 -4.84 14.35 19.17
C PRO A 295 -4.24 13.61 20.38
N GLN A 296 -5.05 13.38 21.41
CA GLN A 296 -4.65 12.62 22.61
C GLN A 296 -4.67 11.09 22.39
N LEU A 297 -5.35 10.61 21.34
CA LEU A 297 -5.49 9.19 21.01
C LEU A 297 -4.66 8.84 19.77
N MET A 298 -3.37 9.15 19.81
CA MET A 298 -2.48 8.79 18.73
C MET A 298 -2.26 7.28 18.69
N VAL A 299 -2.18 6.72 17.49
CA VAL A 299 -1.87 5.30 17.28
C VAL A 299 -0.37 5.14 17.07
N GLN A 300 0.24 5.96 16.21
CA GLN A 300 1.68 5.90 15.95
C GLN A 300 2.31 7.27 15.98
N PHE A 301 3.42 7.35 16.71
CA PHE A 301 4.27 8.52 16.71
C PHE A 301 5.71 8.09 16.48
N ALA A 302 6.31 8.49 15.36
CA ALA A 302 7.68 8.16 15.04
C ALA A 302 8.46 9.41 14.64
N ILE A 303 9.57 9.68 15.34
CA ILE A 303 10.63 10.55 14.83
C ILE A 303 11.91 9.72 14.82
N GLN A 304 12.30 9.24 13.64
CA GLN A 304 13.41 8.31 13.47
C GLN A 304 14.54 8.93 12.65
N ARG A 305 15.78 8.55 12.97
CA ARG A 305 16.97 8.95 12.20
C ARG A 305 16.99 10.46 11.94
N SER A 306 16.70 11.24 12.97
CA SER A 306 16.63 12.70 12.92
C SER A 306 17.68 13.34 13.84
N ALA A 307 17.53 14.62 14.16
CA ALA A 307 18.52 15.37 14.95
C ALA A 307 18.00 15.77 16.35
N LEU A 308 16.96 15.09 16.87
CA LEU A 308 16.41 15.40 18.19
C LEU A 308 17.46 15.17 19.28
N VAL A 309 17.68 16.18 20.11
CA VAL A 309 18.58 16.12 21.27
C VAL A 309 17.80 15.95 22.57
N THR A 310 16.62 16.54 22.64
CA THR A 310 15.71 16.47 23.79
C THR A 310 14.28 16.27 23.29
N VAL A 311 13.44 15.75 24.18
CA VAL A 311 12.01 15.60 23.97
C VAL A 311 11.29 16.42 25.04
N PRO A 312 10.29 17.23 24.69
CA PRO A 312 9.53 17.99 25.68
C PRO A 312 8.79 17.08 26.68
N PRO A 313 8.59 17.47 27.95
CA PRO A 313 7.88 16.64 28.93
C PRO A 313 6.47 16.23 28.48
N GLY A 314 5.72 17.17 27.89
CA GLY A 314 4.37 16.93 27.39
C GLY A 314 4.29 15.90 26.26
N PHE A 315 5.42 15.61 25.61
CA PHE A 315 5.49 14.58 24.58
C PHE A 315 5.15 13.18 25.11
N LEU A 316 5.62 12.84 26.30
CA LEU A 316 5.33 11.54 26.92
C LEU A 316 3.87 11.44 27.38
N ALA A 317 3.20 12.58 27.59
CA ALA A 317 1.79 12.64 27.98
C ALA A 317 0.85 12.25 26.83
N VAL A 318 1.26 12.43 25.57
CA VAL A 318 0.48 12.06 24.36
C VAL A 318 0.17 10.56 24.28
N GLN A 319 1.01 9.71 24.91
CA GLN A 319 0.79 8.25 25.06
C GLN A 319 0.27 7.52 23.79
N PRO A 320 0.95 7.66 22.64
CA PRO A 320 0.54 6.99 21.40
C PRO A 320 0.65 5.46 21.50
N LEU A 321 -0.21 4.68 20.81
CA LEU A 321 -0.18 3.20 20.82
C LEU A 321 1.20 2.60 20.42
N THR A 322 2.03 3.32 19.69
CA THR A 322 3.44 2.98 19.48
C THR A 322 4.27 4.25 19.35
N MET A 323 5.43 4.27 19.99
CA MET A 323 6.36 5.40 19.96
C MET A 323 7.74 4.98 19.46
N SER A 324 8.29 5.72 18.51
CA SER A 324 9.67 5.52 18.08
C SER A 324 10.44 6.82 18.03
N LEU A 325 11.56 6.84 18.75
CA LEU A 325 12.55 7.91 18.77
C LEU A 325 13.93 7.38 18.33
N ALA A 326 13.95 6.28 17.57
CA ALA A 326 15.18 5.56 17.24
C ALA A 326 16.09 6.35 16.29
N GLY A 327 17.40 6.31 16.52
CA GLY A 327 18.41 6.93 15.67
C GLY A 327 18.48 8.45 15.80
N ASN A 328 18.12 9.02 16.94
CA ASN A 328 18.30 10.45 17.22
C ASN A 328 19.58 10.70 18.02
N ARG A 329 19.68 11.86 18.68
CA ARG A 329 20.80 12.29 19.51
C ARG A 329 20.37 12.49 20.96
N LEU A 330 19.40 11.72 21.42
CA LEU A 330 18.86 11.82 22.78
C LEU A 330 19.88 11.31 23.79
N THR A 331 20.24 12.14 24.76
CA THR A 331 21.12 11.77 25.88
C THR A 331 20.36 11.37 27.14
N SER A 332 19.11 11.84 27.25
CA SER A 332 18.19 11.55 28.34
C SER A 332 16.73 11.67 27.85
N LEU A 333 15.80 11.08 28.59
CA LEU A 333 14.36 11.30 28.40
C LEU A 333 13.85 12.27 29.47
N PRO A 334 12.80 13.06 29.18
CA PRO A 334 12.17 13.88 30.20
C PRO A 334 11.46 12.98 31.22
N PRO A 335 11.28 13.45 32.47
CA PRO A 335 10.48 12.75 33.44
C PRO A 335 9.03 12.67 32.94
N GLY A 336 8.48 11.46 32.90
CA GLY A 336 7.12 11.25 32.43
C GLY A 336 6.70 9.80 32.62
N ARG A 337 5.39 9.57 32.73
CA ARG A 337 4.84 8.23 32.86
C ARG A 337 4.23 7.83 31.53
N LEU A 338 4.69 6.71 30.98
CA LEU A 338 3.98 6.04 29.91
C LEU A 338 2.90 5.16 30.53
N GLY A 339 1.70 5.20 29.96
CA GLY A 339 0.53 4.49 30.47
C GLY A 339 0.67 2.97 30.47
N PRO A 340 -0.20 2.26 31.20
CA PRO A 340 -0.15 0.82 31.40
C PRO A 340 -0.53 -0.01 30.15
N ASP A 341 -1.05 0.63 29.10
CA ASP A 341 -1.51 -0.04 27.89
C ASP A 341 -0.35 -0.22 26.91
N PHE A 342 0.15 -1.45 26.83
CA PHE A 342 1.38 -1.89 26.15
C PHE A 342 1.74 -1.10 24.87
N LEU A 343 2.76 -0.23 24.99
CA LEU A 343 3.36 0.53 23.89
C LEU A 343 4.79 0.04 23.66
N PRO A 344 5.21 -0.31 22.42
CA PRO A 344 6.62 -0.35 22.10
C PRO A 344 7.18 1.08 22.13
N LEU A 345 8.21 1.31 22.95
CA LEU A 345 9.03 2.50 22.94
C LEU A 345 10.40 2.16 22.32
N LEU A 346 10.63 2.64 21.10
CA LEU A 346 11.85 2.34 20.37
C LEU A 346 12.85 3.50 20.50
N LEU A 347 13.93 3.29 21.25
CA LEU A 347 14.98 4.28 21.54
C LEU A 347 16.34 3.91 20.93
N SER A 348 16.39 2.84 20.15
CA SER A 348 17.65 2.30 19.64
C SER A 348 18.43 3.31 18.81
N GLY A 349 19.77 3.30 18.91
CA GLY A 349 20.64 4.23 18.18
C GLY A 349 20.64 5.67 18.71
N ASN A 350 20.37 5.87 20.01
CA ASN A 350 20.54 7.16 20.70
C ASN A 350 21.69 7.07 21.71
N PRO A 351 22.44 8.16 21.97
CA PRO A 351 23.47 8.21 23.01
C PRO A 351 22.88 8.36 24.43
N LEU A 352 21.83 7.59 24.75
CA LEU A 352 21.21 7.59 26.07
C LEU A 352 22.18 7.02 27.09
N THR A 353 22.39 7.71 28.21
CA THR A 353 23.31 7.29 29.27
C THR A 353 22.59 6.60 30.44
N ALA A 354 21.31 6.92 30.65
CA ALA A 354 20.48 6.33 31.68
C ALA A 354 19.00 6.33 31.25
N LEU A 355 18.22 5.42 31.85
CA LEU A 355 16.77 5.49 31.88
C LEU A 355 16.36 5.89 33.30
N ASP A 356 15.45 6.85 33.45
CA ASP A 356 14.93 7.17 34.77
C ASP A 356 14.09 6.01 35.34
N ASP A 357 14.07 5.89 36.67
CA ASP A 357 13.32 4.86 37.41
C ASP A 357 11.80 5.10 37.43
N SER A 358 11.31 6.19 36.86
CA SER A 358 10.03 6.80 37.24
C SER A 358 8.86 6.52 36.30
N GLY A 359 9.09 6.07 35.07
CA GLY A 359 8.08 6.18 34.01
C GLY A 359 7.59 4.93 33.29
N PHE A 360 8.39 3.87 33.22
CA PHE A 360 8.21 2.81 32.21
C PHE A 360 7.66 1.52 32.83
N VAL A 361 6.33 1.41 32.94
CA VAL A 361 5.66 0.21 33.45
C VAL A 361 4.91 -0.47 32.30
N ASN A 362 5.13 -1.76 32.07
CA ASN A 362 4.49 -2.55 30.99
C ASN A 362 4.79 -2.05 29.56
N VAL A 363 5.92 -1.38 29.36
CA VAL A 363 6.38 -0.88 28.05
C VAL A 363 7.48 -1.79 27.52
N LEU A 364 7.40 -2.19 26.25
CA LEU A 364 8.54 -2.81 25.57
C LEU A 364 9.51 -1.70 25.17
N VAL A 365 10.67 -1.64 25.81
CA VAL A 365 11.69 -0.61 25.51
C VAL A 365 12.82 -1.23 24.70
N ASP A 366 13.07 -0.73 23.49
CA ASP A 366 14.24 -1.08 22.68
C ASP A 366 15.35 -0.05 22.88
N VAL A 367 16.40 -0.42 23.60
CA VAL A 367 17.59 0.41 23.87
C VAL A 367 18.86 -0.09 23.17
N ARG A 368 18.73 -0.89 22.09
CA ARG A 368 19.89 -1.37 21.35
C ARG A 368 20.72 -0.21 20.80
N SER A 369 22.03 -0.33 20.82
CA SER A 369 22.94 0.72 20.33
C SER A 369 22.74 2.06 21.08
N THR A 370 22.61 1.98 22.41
CA THR A 370 22.66 3.14 23.33
C THR A 370 23.88 3.05 24.24
N GLU A 371 24.13 4.07 25.07
CA GLU A 371 25.24 4.13 26.03
C GLU A 371 24.80 3.73 27.46
N ILE A 372 23.63 3.11 27.62
CA ILE A 372 23.09 2.69 28.92
C ILE A 372 23.92 1.52 29.46
N THR A 373 24.51 1.71 30.64
CA THR A 373 25.29 0.68 31.34
C THR A 373 24.48 -0.06 32.42
N GLU A 374 23.44 0.58 32.95
CA GLU A 374 22.59 0.04 34.02
C GLU A 374 21.11 0.24 33.67
N VAL A 375 20.30 -0.79 33.91
CA VAL A 375 18.85 -0.73 33.67
C VAL A 375 18.14 -0.65 35.02
N PRO A 376 17.14 0.24 35.18
CA PRO A 376 16.26 0.30 36.34
C PRO A 376 15.84 -1.07 36.90
N LEU A 377 15.92 -1.26 38.22
CA LEU A 377 15.54 -2.51 38.90
C LEU A 377 14.07 -2.93 38.63
N ARG A 378 13.22 -1.99 38.23
CA ARG A 378 11.81 -2.26 37.88
C ARG A 378 11.63 -2.84 36.47
N MET A 379 12.60 -2.66 35.57
CA MET A 379 12.58 -3.20 34.22
C MET A 379 13.19 -4.61 34.11
N THR A 380 13.87 -5.10 35.16
CA THR A 380 14.53 -6.43 35.17
C THR A 380 13.59 -7.60 35.46
N ARG A 381 12.30 -7.36 35.71
CA ARG A 381 11.32 -8.45 35.85
C ARG A 381 10.76 -8.82 34.48
N PRO A 382 11.13 -9.97 33.89
CA PRO A 382 10.39 -10.47 32.75
C PRO A 382 8.96 -10.72 33.22
N SER A 383 7.98 -10.05 32.61
CA SER A 383 6.63 -10.56 32.67
C SER A 383 6.67 -11.99 32.14
N SER A 384 5.95 -12.91 32.78
CA SER A 384 5.94 -14.34 32.43
C SER A 384 5.57 -14.63 30.96
N GLN A 385 5.15 -13.60 30.21
CA GLN A 385 4.86 -13.62 28.78
C GLN A 385 6.11 -13.58 27.87
N PHE A 386 7.30 -13.20 28.37
CA PHE A 386 8.49 -12.94 27.51
C PHE A 386 9.40 -14.15 27.20
N ARG A 387 9.09 -15.37 27.66
CA ARG A 387 9.95 -16.55 27.40
C ARG A 387 10.05 -17.02 25.94
N ARG A 388 9.37 -16.39 24.97
CA ARG A 388 9.34 -16.87 23.57
C ARG A 388 10.19 -16.12 22.55
N PHE A 389 10.82 -14.99 22.89
CA PHE A 389 11.49 -14.17 21.87
C PHE A 389 12.99 -13.91 22.07
N ALA A 390 13.60 -14.37 23.16
CA ALA A 390 15.06 -14.33 23.31
C ALA A 390 15.69 -15.60 22.71
N GLY A 391 15.79 -15.64 21.38
CA GLY A 391 16.67 -16.55 20.67
C GLY A 391 18.12 -16.04 20.79
N VAL A 392 18.81 -16.50 21.82
CA VAL A 392 20.26 -16.38 21.97
C VAL A 392 20.91 -17.47 21.13
N SER A 393 21.77 -17.07 20.19
CA SER A 393 22.97 -17.80 19.79
C SER A 393 24.02 -16.80 19.34
#